data_AF-A0AAI8SKN1-F1
#
_entry.id   AF-A0AAI8SKN1-F1
#
_cell.length_a   1.000
_cell.length_b   1.000
_cell.length_c   1.000
_cell.angle_alpha   90.00
_cell.angle_beta   90.00
_cell.angle_gamma   90.00
#
_symmetry.space_group_name_H-M   'P 1'
#
loop_
_entity.id
_entity.type
_entity.pdbx_description
1 polymer ?
#
loop_
_entity_poly.entity_id
_entity_poly.type
_entity_poly.pdbx_seq_one_letter_code
_entity_poly.pdbx_strand_id
1 'polypeptide(L)'
;MVLDFSAIPPEVTSSLMYAGAGSAPLMAAATAYANLAAEVSATATQWESIVSLLTTEQWTGGGSAAAAAAAQPIVTYLTETATTLEQASAQATASAPPTRRRSRRRCPRR
;
A
#
# COMPACT_ATOMS: atom_id res chain seq x y z
N MET A 1 -17.86 9.61 -19.97
CA MET A 1 -18.78 8.46 -19.98
C MET A 1 -19.54 8.50 -18.66
N VAL A 2 -20.86 8.72 -18.68
CA VAL A 2 -21.68 8.80 -17.46
C VAL A 2 -22.22 7.41 -17.16
N LEU A 3 -22.02 6.93 -15.93
CA LEU A 3 -22.66 5.73 -15.41
C LEU A 3 -23.99 6.16 -14.78
N ASP A 4 -25.11 5.74 -15.36
CA ASP A 4 -26.45 5.99 -14.81
C ASP A 4 -27.06 4.69 -14.26
N PHE A 5 -27.05 4.56 -12.94
CA PHE A 5 -27.67 3.44 -12.23
C PHE A 5 -29.19 3.58 -12.09
N SER A 6 -29.76 4.77 -12.38
CA SER A 6 -31.20 5.00 -12.28
C SER A 6 -32.00 4.41 -13.45
N ALA A 7 -31.34 4.17 -14.58
CA ALA A 7 -31.90 3.51 -15.76
C ALA A 7 -31.96 1.98 -15.65
N ILE A 8 -31.37 1.37 -14.62
CA ILE A 8 -31.33 -0.09 -14.41
C ILE A 8 -32.26 -0.46 -13.24
N PRO A 9 -33.11 -1.50 -13.37
CA PRO A 9 -33.98 -1.92 -12.28
C PRO A 9 -33.16 -2.32 -11.03
N PRO A 10 -33.67 -2.03 -9.82
CA PRO A 10 -32.94 -2.19 -8.57
C PRO A 10 -32.54 -3.65 -8.27
N GLU A 11 -33.28 -4.63 -8.79
CA GLU A 11 -32.99 -6.06 -8.67
C GLU A 11 -31.64 -6.41 -9.31
N VAL A 12 -31.36 -5.83 -10.48
CA VAL A 12 -30.10 -6.09 -11.22
C VAL A 12 -28.95 -5.44 -10.47
N THR A 13 -29.07 -4.17 -10.08
CA THR A 13 -28.04 -3.46 -9.30
C THR A 13 -27.74 -4.18 -7.98
N SER A 14 -28.78 -4.66 -7.28
CA SER A 14 -28.62 -5.43 -6.04
C SER A 14 -27.93 -6.77 -6.29
N SER A 15 -28.30 -7.50 -7.34
CA SER A 15 -27.67 -8.79 -7.68
C SER A 15 -26.16 -8.64 -7.92
N LEU A 16 -25.74 -7.56 -8.59
CA LEU A 16 -24.33 -7.25 -8.84
C LEU A 16 -23.57 -6.92 -7.55
N MET A 17 -24.17 -6.17 -6.61
CA MET A 17 -23.52 -5.87 -5.33
C MET A 17 -23.30 -7.11 -4.46
N TYR A 18 -24.24 -8.07 -4.45
CA TYR A 18 -24.19 -9.23 -3.57
C TYR A 18 -23.44 -10.45 -4.15
N ALA A 19 -23.24 -10.51 -5.47
CA ALA A 19 -22.52 -11.60 -6.12
C ALA A 19 -20.97 -11.46 -6.03
N GLY A 20 -20.46 -10.29 -5.65
CA GLY A 20 -19.01 -10.00 -5.64
C GLY A 20 -18.21 -10.67 -4.51
N ALA A 21 -16.89 -10.65 -4.65
CA ALA A 21 -15.92 -11.27 -3.71
C ALA A 21 -15.83 -10.61 -2.31
N GLY A 22 -16.64 -9.58 -2.04
CA GLY A 22 -16.62 -8.83 -0.78
C GLY A 22 -15.34 -7.99 -0.59
N SER A 23 -15.03 -7.65 0.66
CA SER A 23 -13.90 -6.77 1.02
C SER A 23 -12.56 -7.49 1.20
N ALA A 24 -12.55 -8.83 1.30
CA ALA A 24 -11.34 -9.62 1.50
C ALA A 24 -10.19 -9.29 0.52
N PRO A 25 -10.42 -9.17 -0.80
CA PRO A 25 -9.33 -8.81 -1.73
C PRO A 25 -8.78 -7.40 -1.49
N LEU A 26 -9.62 -6.43 -1.13
CA LEU A 26 -9.18 -5.07 -0.81
C LEU A 26 -8.36 -5.02 0.50
N MET A 27 -8.75 -5.82 1.49
CA MET A 27 -7.99 -5.95 2.73
C MET A 27 -6.63 -6.63 2.50
N ALA A 28 -6.60 -7.69 1.68
CA ALA A 28 -5.35 -8.35 1.32
C ALA A 28 -4.41 -7.40 0.55
N ALA A 29 -4.95 -6.62 -0.38
CA ALA A 29 -4.19 -5.60 -1.09
C ALA A 29 -3.66 -4.51 -0.15
N ALA A 30 -4.48 -4.04 0.81
CA ALA A 30 -4.04 -3.08 1.81
C ALA A 30 -2.85 -3.60 2.62
N THR A 31 -2.91 -4.85 3.09
CA THR A 31 -1.78 -5.48 3.80
C THR A 31 -0.55 -5.60 2.91
N ALA A 32 -0.70 -5.99 1.64
CA ALA A 32 0.41 -6.09 0.71
C ALA A 32 1.10 -4.73 0.48
N TYR A 33 0.35 -3.65 0.29
CA TYR A 33 0.91 -2.30 0.14
C TYR A 33 1.60 -1.82 1.42
N ALA A 34 1.05 -2.11 2.60
CA ALA A 34 1.69 -1.76 3.87
C ALA A 34 3.02 -2.49 4.08
N ASN A 35 3.08 -3.79 3.74
CA ASN A 35 4.32 -4.55 3.81
C ASN A 35 5.37 -4.02 2.83
N LEU A 36 4.96 -3.73 1.59
CA LEU A 36 5.85 -3.17 0.58
C LEU A 36 6.37 -1.78 1.00
N ALA A 37 5.54 -0.93 1.61
CA ALA A 37 5.97 0.35 2.15
C ALA A 37 7.08 0.18 3.21
N ALA A 38 6.93 -0.80 4.11
CA ALA A 38 7.93 -1.09 5.13
C ALA A 38 9.27 -1.56 4.52
N GLU A 39 9.21 -2.46 3.51
CA GLU A 39 10.41 -2.95 2.82
C GLU A 39 11.14 -1.83 2.05
N VAL A 40 10.39 -0.96 1.37
CA VAL A 40 10.95 0.19 0.63
C VAL A 40 11.58 1.19 1.59
N SER A 41 10.92 1.48 2.73
CA SER A 41 11.49 2.35 3.77
C SER A 41 12.78 1.78 4.36
N ALA A 42 12.81 0.48 4.67
CA ALA A 42 14.02 -0.18 5.17
C ALA A 42 15.16 -0.11 4.12
N THR A 43 14.82 -0.27 2.84
CA THR A 43 15.76 -0.13 1.73
C THR A 43 16.33 1.28 1.65
N ALA A 44 15.49 2.33 1.82
CA ALA A 44 15.96 3.71 1.86
C ALA A 44 16.97 3.94 2.99
N THR A 45 16.71 3.44 4.20
CA THR A 45 17.64 3.52 5.33
C THR A 45 18.97 2.78 5.06
N GLN A 46 18.91 1.64 4.36
CA GLN A 46 20.10 0.90 3.94
C GLN A 46 20.95 1.74 2.96
N TRP A 47 20.32 2.42 2.01
CA TRP A 47 20.99 3.33 1.07
C TRP A 47 21.65 4.51 1.78
N GLU A 48 20.94 5.16 2.71
CA GLU A 48 21.49 6.25 3.52
C GLU A 48 22.72 5.78 4.33
N SER A 49 22.67 4.57 4.88
CA SER A 49 23.80 3.98 5.59
C SER A 49 25.01 3.78 4.66
N ILE A 50 24.81 3.26 3.45
CA ILE A 50 25.88 3.08 2.45
C ILE A 50 26.47 4.43 2.03
N VAL A 51 25.63 5.44 1.80
CA VAL A 51 26.07 6.79 1.45
C VAL A 51 26.87 7.43 2.59
N SER A 52 26.45 7.22 3.84
CA SER A 52 27.19 7.66 5.02
C SER A 52 28.58 7.01 5.10
N LEU A 53 28.67 5.70 4.91
CA LEU A 53 29.95 4.98 4.90
C LEU A 53 30.88 5.49 3.78
N LEU A 54 30.36 5.71 2.58
CA LEU A 54 31.12 6.25 1.45
C LEU A 54 31.68 7.66 1.69
N THR A 55 31.00 8.47 2.51
CA THR A 55 31.40 9.85 2.80
C THR A 55 32.21 10.02 4.08
N THR A 56 32.21 9.02 4.97
CA THR A 56 32.85 9.11 6.30
C THR A 56 34.02 8.14 6.50
N GLU A 57 34.08 7.01 5.81
CA GLU A 57 35.16 6.01 5.96
C GLU A 57 36.34 6.25 5.00
N GLN A 58 37.25 5.26 4.88
CA GLN A 58 38.54 5.36 4.19
C GLN A 58 38.45 5.76 2.69
N TRP A 59 37.26 5.76 2.09
CA TRP A 59 37.01 6.11 0.69
C TRP A 59 36.46 7.55 0.55
N THR A 60 37.08 8.56 1.14
CA THR A 60 36.59 9.96 1.12
C THR A 60 37.03 10.81 -0.08
N GLY A 61 37.45 10.19 -1.18
CA GLY A 61 37.91 10.90 -2.39
C GLY A 61 36.78 11.51 -3.24
N GLY A 62 37.14 12.30 -4.25
CA GLY A 62 36.17 12.94 -5.16
C GLY A 62 35.24 11.98 -5.90
N GLY A 63 35.68 10.73 -6.13
CA GLY A 63 34.84 9.67 -6.71
C GLY A 63 33.69 9.25 -5.78
N SER A 64 33.92 9.20 -4.47
CA SER A 64 32.87 8.85 -3.50
C SER A 64 31.90 9.99 -3.28
N ALA A 65 32.36 11.24 -3.34
CA ALA A 65 31.47 12.41 -3.36
C ALA A 65 30.55 12.39 -4.60
N ALA A 66 31.07 12.01 -5.77
CA ALA A 66 30.27 11.86 -6.98
C ALA A 66 29.25 10.70 -6.86
N ALA A 67 29.65 9.57 -6.27
CA ALA A 67 28.74 8.45 -6.02
C ALA A 67 27.62 8.80 -5.02
N ALA A 68 27.95 9.53 -3.95
CA ALA A 68 26.96 10.02 -2.97
C ALA A 68 25.95 10.97 -3.62
N ALA A 69 26.40 11.88 -4.50
CA ALA A 69 25.53 12.77 -5.25
C ALA A 69 24.60 12.00 -6.21
N ALA A 70 25.11 10.97 -6.88
CA ALA A 70 24.31 10.14 -7.78
C ALA A 70 23.24 9.29 -7.06
N ALA A 71 23.48 8.94 -5.78
CA ALA A 71 22.54 8.16 -4.98
C ALA A 71 21.36 8.97 -4.42
N GLN A 72 21.48 10.30 -4.28
CA GLN A 72 20.41 11.17 -3.77
C GLN A 72 19.04 10.96 -4.44
N PRO A 73 18.90 11.01 -5.79
CA PRO A 73 17.60 10.82 -6.43
C PRO A 73 16.98 9.45 -6.17
N ILE A 74 17.80 8.41 -5.96
CA ILE A 74 17.31 7.07 -5.62
C ILE A 74 16.69 7.07 -4.23
N VAL A 75 17.37 7.67 -3.24
CA VAL A 75 16.84 7.79 -1.87
C VAL A 75 15.55 8.59 -1.85
N THR A 76 15.49 9.73 -2.56
CA THR A 76 14.26 10.52 -2.70
C THR A 76 13.12 9.71 -3.33
N TYR A 77 13.38 8.99 -4.41
CA TYR A 77 12.37 8.14 -5.04
C TYR A 77 11.86 7.05 -4.09
N LEU A 78 12.75 6.41 -3.32
CA LEU A 78 12.35 5.36 -2.37
C LEU A 78 11.47 5.93 -1.25
N THR A 79 11.82 7.08 -0.68
CA THR A 79 11.03 7.69 0.40
C THR A 79 9.66 8.15 -0.08
N GLU A 80 9.58 8.80 -1.25
CA GLU A 80 8.31 9.20 -1.86
C GLU A 80 7.43 7.98 -2.19
N THR A 81 8.04 6.92 -2.74
CA THR A 81 7.33 5.69 -3.07
C THR A 81 6.79 5.00 -1.81
N ALA A 82 7.57 4.96 -0.72
CA ALA A 82 7.10 4.43 0.56
C ALA A 82 5.84 5.17 1.05
N THR A 83 5.83 6.51 1.02
CA THR A 83 4.65 7.29 1.41
C THR A 83 3.44 7.03 0.51
N THR A 84 3.67 6.87 -0.80
CA THR A 84 2.60 6.57 -1.77
C THR A 84 1.99 5.20 -1.51
N LEU A 85 2.80 4.20 -1.14
CA LEU A 85 2.35 2.86 -0.79
C LEU A 85 1.54 2.84 0.51
N GLU A 86 1.94 3.62 1.51
CA GLU A 86 1.15 3.79 2.74
C GLU A 86 -0.23 4.37 2.42
N GLN A 87 -0.29 5.41 1.59
CA GLN A 87 -1.54 6.01 1.12
C GLN A 87 -2.39 5.01 0.33
N ALA A 88 -1.78 4.20 -0.55
CA ALA A 88 -2.48 3.15 -1.29
C ALA A 88 -3.09 2.10 -0.34
N SER A 89 -2.37 1.72 0.74
CA SER A 89 -2.90 0.81 1.76
C SER A 89 -4.12 1.41 2.47
N ALA A 90 -4.08 2.71 2.79
CA ALA A 90 -5.17 3.41 3.44
C ALA A 90 -6.39 3.55 2.52
N GLN A 91 -6.18 3.87 1.24
CA GLN A 91 -7.23 3.94 0.23
C GLN A 91 -7.88 2.58 -0.03
N ALA A 92 -7.09 1.51 -0.10
CA ALA A 92 -7.61 0.15 -0.22
C ALA A 92 -8.46 -0.23 1.00
N THR A 93 -8.05 0.21 2.19
CA THR A 93 -8.81 0.00 3.42
C THR A 93 -10.12 0.80 3.44
N ALA A 94 -10.08 2.07 3.04
CA ALA A 94 -11.24 2.94 2.99
C ALA A 94 -12.29 2.49 1.95
N SER A 95 -11.83 1.90 0.84
CA SER A 95 -12.69 1.38 -0.23
C SER A 95 -13.37 0.06 0.12
N ALA A 96 -12.89 -0.63 1.17
CA ALA A 96 -13.42 -1.92 1.58
C ALA A 96 -14.77 -1.75 2.29
N PRO A 97 -15.85 -2.39 1.80
CA PRO A 97 -17.14 -2.32 2.48
C PRO A 97 -17.06 -3.01 3.86
N PRO A 98 -17.80 -2.51 4.87
CA PRO A 98 -17.77 -3.07 6.21
C PRO A 98 -18.22 -4.54 6.19
N THR A 99 -17.34 -5.44 6.63
CA THR A 99 -17.73 -6.85 6.78
C THR A 99 -18.69 -7.00 7.94
N ARG A 100 -19.90 -7.49 7.66
CA ARG A 100 -20.81 -7.87 8.73
C ARG A 100 -20.20 -9.06 9.47
N ARG A 101 -19.63 -8.80 10.65
CA ARG A 101 -19.14 -9.82 11.56
C ARG A 101 -20.36 -10.66 11.95
N ARG A 102 -20.58 -11.79 11.27
CA ARG A 102 -21.62 -12.76 11.64
C ARG A 102 -21.23 -13.30 13.01
N SER A 103 -21.65 -12.59 14.06
CA SER A 103 -21.73 -13.17 15.40
C SER A 103 -22.60 -14.40 15.22
N ARG A 104 -22.01 -15.57 15.43
CA ARG A 104 -22.73 -16.83 15.49
C ARG A 104 -23.71 -16.68 16.66
N ARG A 105 -24.90 -16.12 16.40
CA ARG A 105 -26.06 -16.33 17.25
C ARG A 105 -26.36 -17.81 17.12
N ARG A 106 -25.69 -18.61 17.95
CA ARG A 106 -26.07 -19.99 18.25
C ARG A 106 -27.51 -19.89 18.73
N CYS A 107 -28.47 -20.29 17.90
CA CYS A 107 -29.76 -20.70 18.42
C CYS A 107 -29.49 -21.89 19.35
N PRO A 108 -29.94 -21.87 20.61
CA PRO A 108 -29.97 -23.09 21.39
C PRO A 108 -30.97 -24.03 20.70
N ARG A 109 -30.52 -25.22 20.31
CA ARG A 109 -31.44 -26.31 20.00
C ARG A 109 -32.10 -26.72 21.31
N ARG A 110 -33.41 -26.44 21.38
CA ARG A 110 -34.45 -26.97 22.28
C ARG A 110 -34.12 -27.07 23.77
#